data_AF-A0A835EGV6-F1
#
_entry.id   AF-A0A835EGV6-F1
#
_cell.length_a   1.000
_cell.length_b   1.000
_cell.length_c   1.000
_cell.angle_alpha   90.00
_cell.angle_beta   90.00
_cell.angle_gamma   90.00
#
_symmetry.space_group_name_H-M   'P 1'
#
loop_
_entity.id
_entity.type
_entity.pdbx_description
1 polymer ?
#
loop_
_entity_poly.entity_id
_entity_poly.type
_entity_poly.pdbx_seq_one_letter_code
_entity_poly.pdbx_strand_id
1 'polypeptide(L)'
;MSQTTSPTASPAGAGACISLGVAAVPGAILFVGAFFVSDTLSSLVLRGYPDQARAVLQHIRGMDADVDGEFKDIVRAVDEARKNEEGAFQRLFSKPYRHYLIMGVAISIFYELTGGFLLIAGGLSMMLCQVATAWIMAAHLGTHEAIAAMPHNYATGVLVMLLLCTFSFSASWAPVRWAVTSEIYPVEVRSAGQAMSISIWLCLTFTELQVFIKMLCTMKYGVLLFHAGWLLTGTIFVAVFLPETKGVPLEVMRLVWIRHWSVSVQTIARLIEVGTRYLQ
;
A
#
# COMPACT_ATOMS: atom_id res chain seq x y z
N MET A 1 5.17 44.59 -49.29
CA MET A 1 6.31 43.94 -48.61
C MET A 1 5.77 43.19 -47.41
N SER A 2 5.66 41.86 -47.54
CA SER A 2 5.20 40.95 -46.49
C SER A 2 6.30 40.74 -45.45
N GLN A 3 6.06 41.13 -44.21
CA GLN A 3 6.84 40.61 -43.08
C GLN A 3 6.14 39.35 -42.57
N THR A 4 6.70 38.20 -42.92
CA THR A 4 6.42 36.91 -42.31
C THR A 4 7.06 36.88 -40.93
N THR A 5 6.30 37.17 -39.87
CA THR A 5 6.71 36.87 -38.50
C THR A 5 6.56 35.37 -38.27
N SER A 6 7.69 34.66 -38.25
CA SER A 6 7.81 33.29 -37.76
C SER A 6 7.20 33.15 -36.36
N PRO A 7 6.49 32.05 -36.04
CA PRO A 7 6.06 31.79 -34.68
C PRO A 7 7.29 31.38 -33.87
N THR A 8 7.91 32.33 -33.17
CA THR A 8 8.87 32.00 -32.11
C THR A 8 8.09 31.30 -31.01
N ALA A 9 8.19 29.97 -30.98
CA ALA A 9 7.67 29.15 -29.89
C ALA A 9 8.24 29.68 -28.57
N SER A 10 7.35 30.03 -27.65
CA SER A 10 7.69 30.45 -26.30
C SER A 10 8.62 29.43 -25.62
N PRO A 11 9.63 29.85 -24.83
CA PRO A 11 10.51 28.98 -24.06
C PRO A 11 9.77 28.11 -23.03
N ALA A 12 8.47 28.33 -22.81
CA ALA A 12 7.62 27.48 -21.97
C ALA A 12 7.50 26.03 -22.49
N GLY A 13 7.61 25.80 -23.80
CA GLY A 13 7.55 24.46 -24.38
C GLY A 13 8.81 23.61 -24.10
N ALA A 14 9.98 24.25 -24.13
CA ALA A 14 11.26 23.58 -23.89
C ALA A 14 11.37 23.05 -22.45
N GLY A 15 10.89 23.81 -21.45
CA GLY A 15 10.89 23.40 -20.05
C GLY A 15 10.04 22.15 -19.78
N ALA A 16 8.86 22.05 -20.41
CA ALA A 16 7.99 20.89 -20.29
C ALA A 16 8.62 19.63 -20.91
N CYS A 17 9.24 19.75 -22.09
CA CYS A 17 9.94 18.64 -22.74
C CYS A 17 11.15 18.16 -21.92
N ILE A 18 11.91 19.08 -21.31
CA ILE A 18 13.04 18.73 -20.44
C ILE A 18 12.54 18.00 -19.19
N SER A 19 11.48 18.49 -18.54
CA SER A 19 10.89 17.85 -17.35
C SER A 19 10.41 16.42 -17.65
N LEU A 20 9.70 16.22 -18.78
CA LEU A 20 9.26 14.90 -19.23
C LEU A 20 10.45 13.99 -19.61
N GLY A 21 11.50 14.54 -20.22
CA GLY A 21 12.71 13.80 -20.55
C GLY A 21 13.49 13.32 -19.34
N VAL A 22 13.58 14.13 -18.28
CA VAL A 22 14.23 13.75 -17.00
C VAL A 22 13.47 12.60 -16.32
N ALA A 23 12.14 12.54 -16.44
CA ALA A 23 11.34 11.44 -15.90
C ALA A 23 11.65 10.08 -16.56
N ALA A 24 12.25 10.06 -17.76
CA ALA A 24 12.68 8.82 -18.41
C ALA A 24 13.96 8.21 -17.79
N VAL A 25 14.76 9.02 -17.08
CA VAL A 25 16.06 8.59 -16.55
C VAL A 25 15.92 7.46 -15.51
N PRO A 26 15.04 7.55 -14.48
CA PRO A 26 14.81 6.43 -13.58
C PRO A 26 14.26 5.18 -14.29
N GLY A 27 13.42 5.36 -15.31
CA GLY A 27 12.88 4.26 -16.11
C GLY A 27 13.98 3.51 -16.86
N ALA A 28 14.93 4.23 -17.47
CA ALA A 28 16.08 3.63 -18.13
C ALA A 28 17.01 2.90 -17.16
N ILE A 29 17.24 3.47 -15.97
CA ILE A 29 18.02 2.82 -14.91
C ILE A 29 17.37 1.50 -14.48
N LEU A 30 16.06 1.49 -14.24
CA LEU A 30 15.32 0.28 -13.89
C LEU A 30 15.34 -0.76 -15.02
N PHE A 31 15.23 -0.32 -16.27
CA PHE A 31 15.29 -1.20 -17.43
C PHE A 31 16.65 -1.88 -17.56
N VAL A 32 17.75 -1.14 -17.39
CA VAL A 32 19.10 -1.70 -17.40
C VAL A 32 19.33 -2.59 -16.16
N GLY A 33 18.85 -2.17 -14.99
CA GLY A 33 18.95 -2.93 -13.74
C GLY A 33 18.24 -4.28 -13.80
N ALA A 34 17.13 -4.38 -14.54
CA ALA A 34 16.38 -5.63 -14.71
C ALA A 34 17.21 -6.77 -15.33
N PHE A 35 18.24 -6.46 -16.13
CA PHE A 35 19.16 -7.47 -16.67
C PHE A 35 20.11 -8.06 -15.63
N PHE A 36 20.33 -7.36 -14.50
CA PHE A 36 21.22 -7.80 -13.42
C PHE A 36 20.46 -8.39 -12.23
N VAL A 37 19.14 -8.24 -12.18
CA VAL A 37 18.31 -8.81 -11.13
C VAL A 37 18.18 -10.31 -11.35
N SER A 38 18.70 -11.09 -10.39
CA SER A 38 18.51 -12.54 -10.35
C SER A 38 17.02 -12.89 -10.18
N ASP A 39 16.59 -13.98 -10.81
CA ASP A 39 15.23 -14.50 -10.65
C ASP A 39 14.90 -14.81 -9.18
N THR A 40 13.63 -14.63 -8.80
CA THR A 40 13.17 -14.95 -7.45
C THR A 40 13.11 -16.47 -7.22
N LEU A 41 13.30 -16.88 -5.96
CA LEU A 41 13.24 -18.28 -5.52
C LEU A 41 11.97 -18.99 -6.04
N SER A 42 10.81 -18.38 -5.85
CA SER A 42 9.53 -18.92 -6.29
C SER A 42 9.45 -19.04 -7.82
N SER A 43 10.05 -18.11 -8.57
CA SER A 43 10.10 -18.20 -10.04
C SER A 43 10.97 -19.35 -10.53
N LEU A 44 12.12 -19.60 -9.88
CA LEU A 44 13.00 -20.74 -10.21
C LEU A 44 12.32 -22.09 -9.95
N VAL A 45 11.59 -22.21 -8.83
CA VAL A 45 10.79 -23.41 -8.53
C VAL A 45 9.67 -23.60 -9.55
N LEU A 46 8.95 -22.52 -9.93
CA LEU A 46 7.91 -22.58 -10.96
C LEU A 46 8.44 -23.02 -12.33
N ARG A 47 9.65 -22.59 -12.71
CA ARG A 47 10.30 -22.95 -13.98
C ARG A 47 10.94 -24.36 -13.97
N GLY A 48 10.90 -25.08 -12.85
CA GLY A 48 11.41 -26.44 -12.75
C GLY A 48 12.91 -26.56 -12.44
N TYR A 49 13.52 -25.53 -11.83
CA TYR A 49 14.93 -25.54 -11.40
C TYR A 49 15.07 -25.58 -9.87
N PRO A 50 14.72 -26.70 -9.19
CA PRO A 50 14.71 -26.78 -7.74
C PRO A 50 16.11 -26.69 -7.11
N ASP A 51 17.15 -27.22 -7.77
CA ASP A 51 18.51 -27.20 -7.22
C ASP A 51 19.10 -25.78 -7.15
N GLN A 52 18.81 -24.96 -8.17
CA GLN A 52 19.20 -23.54 -8.17
C GLN A 52 18.42 -22.75 -7.13
N ALA A 53 17.12 -23.03 -6.99
CA ALA A 53 16.30 -22.42 -5.95
C ALA A 53 16.85 -22.73 -4.54
N ARG A 54 17.23 -23.99 -4.27
CA ARG A 54 17.85 -24.38 -3.00
C ARG A 54 19.16 -23.63 -2.74
N ALA A 55 20.02 -23.50 -3.76
CA ALA A 55 21.28 -22.75 -3.63
C ALA A 55 21.05 -21.27 -3.29
N VAL A 56 20.03 -20.63 -3.90
CA VAL A 56 19.64 -19.24 -3.58
C VAL A 56 19.10 -19.13 -2.15
N LEU A 57 18.28 -20.08 -1.70
CA LEU A 57 17.76 -20.09 -0.32
C LEU A 57 18.88 -20.27 0.72
N GLN A 58 19.84 -21.16 0.45
CA GLN A 58 21.03 -21.37 1.28
C GLN A 58 21.90 -20.11 1.34
N HIS A 59 22.00 -19.37 0.22
CA HIS A 59 22.72 -18.10 0.19
C HIS A 59 22.04 -17.00 1.02
N ILE A 60 20.70 -16.93 1.03
CA ILE A 60 19.93 -15.93 1.78
C ILE A 60 19.95 -16.21 3.29
N ARG A 61 19.83 -17.47 3.71
CA ARG A 61 19.80 -17.87 5.13
C ARG A 61 21.19 -17.98 5.77
N GLY A 62 22.23 -18.13 4.96
CA GLY A 62 23.61 -18.37 5.41
C GLY A 62 24.00 -19.84 5.18
N MET A 63 25.29 -20.07 4.90
CA MET A 63 25.80 -21.37 4.44
C MET A 63 25.61 -22.51 5.44
N ASP A 64 25.51 -22.21 6.74
CA ASP A 64 25.39 -23.17 7.84
C ASP A 64 23.95 -23.44 8.31
N ALA A 65 22.95 -22.81 7.70
CA ALA A 65 21.55 -22.98 8.10
C ALA A 65 20.92 -24.23 7.45
N ASP A 66 20.17 -25.02 8.23
CA ASP A 66 19.33 -26.09 7.71
C ASP A 66 18.11 -25.50 6.99
N VAL A 67 18.19 -25.46 5.65
CA VAL A 67 17.16 -24.90 4.77
C VAL A 67 16.25 -25.96 4.15
N ASP A 68 16.49 -27.25 4.41
CA ASP A 68 15.78 -28.33 3.71
C ASP A 68 14.30 -28.41 4.09
N GLY A 69 13.98 -28.13 5.36
CA GLY A 69 12.60 -28.03 5.83
C GLY A 69 11.84 -26.87 5.18
N GLU A 70 12.42 -25.66 5.23
CA GLU A 70 11.84 -24.45 4.64
C GLU A 70 11.69 -24.58 3.12
N PHE A 71 12.71 -25.13 2.43
CA PHE A 71 12.66 -25.39 1.00
C PHE A 71 11.52 -26.33 0.61
N LYS A 72 11.31 -27.41 1.38
CA LYS A 72 10.24 -28.36 1.14
C LYS A 72 8.85 -27.73 1.29
N ASP A 73 8.67 -26.87 2.29
CA ASP A 73 7.41 -26.14 2.48
C ASP A 73 7.15 -25.17 1.32
N ILE A 74 8.19 -24.48 0.83
CA ILE A 74 8.12 -23.58 -0.33
C ILE A 74 7.76 -24.36 -1.60
N VAL A 75 8.43 -25.48 -1.87
CA VAL A 75 8.13 -26.32 -3.05
C VAL A 75 6.70 -26.83 -3.01
N ARG A 76 6.20 -27.28 -1.85
CA ARG A 76 4.80 -27.70 -1.70
C ARG A 76 3.82 -26.57 -2.01
N ALA A 77 4.07 -25.36 -1.48
CA ALA A 77 3.22 -24.20 -1.74
C ALA A 77 3.24 -23.78 -3.21
N VAL A 78 4.40 -23.88 -3.86
CA VAL A 78 4.56 -23.55 -5.28
C VAL A 78 3.92 -24.60 -6.20
N ASP A 79 4.05 -25.89 -5.89
CA ASP A 79 3.41 -26.96 -6.67
C ASP A 79 1.87 -26.92 -6.54
N GLU A 80 1.33 -26.55 -5.37
CA GLU A 80 -0.10 -26.24 -5.20
C GLU A 80 -0.52 -25.05 -6.04
N ALA A 81 0.29 -23.99 -6.09
CA ALA A 81 0.06 -22.83 -6.96
C ALA A 81 0.07 -23.20 -8.44
N ARG A 82 1.03 -24.03 -8.88
CA ARG A 82 1.20 -24.45 -10.29
C ARG A 82 0.00 -25.25 -10.80
N LYS A 83 -0.53 -26.16 -9.98
CA LYS A 83 -1.75 -26.94 -10.34
C LYS A 83 -2.97 -26.04 -10.52
N ASN A 84 -2.93 -24.86 -9.93
CA ASN A 84 -4.00 -23.89 -9.90
C ASN A 84 -3.55 -22.58 -10.56
N GLU A 85 -2.87 -22.58 -11.72
CA GLU A 85 -2.44 -21.30 -12.33
C GLU A 85 -3.56 -20.65 -13.15
N GLU A 86 -4.33 -21.43 -13.92
CA GLU A 86 -5.40 -20.91 -14.78
C GLU A 86 -6.53 -20.24 -13.97
N GLY A 87 -6.80 -18.94 -14.18
CA GLY A 87 -7.94 -18.24 -13.56
C GLY A 87 -7.69 -17.61 -12.18
N ALA A 88 -6.51 -17.03 -11.94
CA ALA A 88 -6.17 -16.38 -10.66
C ALA A 88 -7.19 -15.31 -10.22
N PHE A 89 -7.68 -14.47 -11.15
CA PHE A 89 -8.75 -13.51 -10.86
C PHE A 89 -10.05 -14.20 -10.46
N GLN A 90 -10.46 -15.27 -11.16
CA GLN A 90 -11.68 -15.99 -10.87
C GLN A 90 -11.64 -16.67 -9.49
N ARG A 91 -10.47 -17.21 -9.09
CA ARG A 91 -10.25 -17.76 -7.75
C ARG A 91 -10.22 -16.69 -6.68
N LEU A 92 -9.66 -15.51 -6.94
CA LEU A 92 -9.66 -14.42 -5.98
C LEU A 92 -11.09 -14.01 -5.56
N PHE A 93 -12.04 -14.07 -6.50
CA PHE A 93 -13.47 -13.84 -6.23
C PHE A 93 -14.21 -15.05 -5.65
N SER A 94 -13.54 -16.19 -5.45
CA SER A 94 -14.17 -17.40 -4.92
C SER A 94 -14.27 -17.40 -3.39
N LYS A 95 -15.23 -18.19 -2.85
CA LYS A 95 -15.55 -18.25 -1.41
C LYS A 95 -14.37 -18.49 -0.45
N PRO A 96 -13.34 -19.30 -0.76
CA PRO A 96 -12.19 -19.46 0.15
C PRO A 96 -11.30 -18.22 0.21
N TYR A 97 -11.19 -17.44 -0.85
CA TYR A 97 -10.32 -16.25 -0.91
C TYR A 97 -11.03 -14.94 -0.56
N ARG A 98 -12.35 -14.96 -0.35
CA ARG A 98 -13.17 -13.76 -0.07
C ARG A 98 -12.66 -12.94 1.12
N HIS A 99 -12.12 -13.56 2.17
CA HIS A 99 -11.58 -12.81 3.31
C HIS A 99 -10.29 -12.07 2.94
N TYR A 100 -9.41 -12.68 2.14
CA TYR A 100 -8.23 -11.99 1.58
C TYR A 100 -8.62 -10.85 0.64
N LEU A 101 -9.68 -11.05 -0.16
CA LEU A 101 -10.25 -10.01 -1.02
C LEU A 101 -10.79 -8.83 -0.19
N ILE A 102 -11.63 -9.10 0.82
CA ILE A 102 -12.20 -8.07 1.69
C ILE A 102 -11.09 -7.31 2.42
N MET A 103 -10.10 -8.02 2.98
CA MET A 103 -8.99 -7.40 3.69
C MET A 103 -8.11 -6.59 2.76
N GLY A 104 -7.77 -7.11 1.58
CA GLY A 104 -6.99 -6.38 0.59
C GLY A 104 -7.69 -5.13 0.04
N VAL A 105 -9.02 -5.21 -0.16
CA VAL A 105 -9.86 -4.04 -0.52
C VAL A 105 -9.99 -3.07 0.65
N ALA A 106 -10.13 -3.55 1.88
CA ALA A 106 -10.25 -2.69 3.06
C ALA A 106 -8.93 -1.97 3.37
N ILE A 107 -7.79 -2.66 3.27
CA ILE A 107 -6.45 -2.05 3.39
C ILE A 107 -6.18 -1.08 2.25
N SER A 108 -6.75 -1.38 1.07
CA SER A 108 -6.78 -0.44 -0.03
C SER A 108 -7.60 0.80 0.39
N ILE A 109 -8.88 0.69 0.74
CA ILE A 109 -9.71 1.85 1.09
C ILE A 109 -9.16 2.65 2.29
N PHE A 110 -8.75 1.96 3.33
CA PHE A 110 -8.16 2.52 4.54
C PHE A 110 -6.64 2.46 4.47
N TYR A 111 -6.07 3.00 3.36
CA TYR A 111 -4.65 3.04 2.91
C TYR A 111 -3.56 3.32 3.94
N GLU A 112 -4.02 3.61 5.13
CA GLU A 112 -3.39 4.33 6.16
C GLU A 112 -2.81 3.35 7.19
N LEU A 113 -3.32 2.14 7.44
CA LEU A 113 -2.77 1.37 8.57
C LEU A 113 -2.32 -0.06 8.36
N THR A 114 -1.27 -0.35 9.12
CA THR A 114 -0.82 -1.67 9.54
C THR A 114 -0.32 -1.56 10.99
N GLY A 115 -0.54 -2.58 11.82
CA GLY A 115 -0.47 -2.51 13.28
C GLY A 115 0.92 -2.41 13.94
N GLY A 116 1.98 -2.09 13.20
CA GLY A 116 3.32 -1.97 13.78
C GLY A 116 3.47 -0.76 14.70
N PHE A 117 4.22 -0.89 15.79
CA PHE A 117 4.56 0.23 16.70
C PHE A 117 5.05 1.49 15.95
N LEU A 118 5.84 1.31 14.90
CA LEU A 118 6.38 2.39 14.07
C LEU A 118 5.28 3.14 13.27
N LEU A 119 4.19 2.46 12.94
CA LEU A 119 3.05 3.02 12.23
C LEU A 119 2.07 3.70 13.16
N ILE A 120 1.81 3.12 14.34
CA ILE A 120 0.99 3.79 15.37
C ILE A 120 1.67 5.09 15.81
N ALA A 121 2.99 5.06 16.03
CA ALA A 121 3.77 6.25 16.36
C ALA A 121 3.76 7.29 15.23
N GLY A 122 3.97 6.87 13.98
CA GLY A 122 3.97 7.76 12.81
C GLY A 122 2.57 8.31 12.46
N GLY A 123 1.51 7.53 12.68
CA GLY A 123 0.12 7.97 12.49
C GLY A 123 -0.33 8.93 13.54
N LEU A 124 0.05 8.69 14.80
CA LEU A 124 -0.21 9.61 15.88
C LEU A 124 0.55 10.93 15.67
N SER A 125 1.82 10.88 15.27
CA SER A 125 2.58 12.10 14.96
C SER A 125 1.95 12.87 13.79
N MET A 126 1.53 12.18 12.73
CA MET A 126 0.86 12.80 11.58
C MET A 126 -0.48 13.42 11.96
N MET A 127 -1.30 12.73 12.76
CA MET A 127 -2.58 13.23 13.24
C MET A 127 -2.40 14.47 14.14
N LEU A 128 -1.42 14.45 15.04
CA LEU A 128 -1.08 15.60 15.88
C LEU A 128 -0.64 16.80 15.03
N CYS A 129 0.22 16.60 14.03
CA CYS A 129 0.68 17.68 13.16
C CYS A 129 -0.44 18.22 12.25
N GLN A 130 -1.37 17.39 11.80
CA GLN A 130 -2.55 17.83 11.02
C GLN A 130 -3.53 18.63 11.87
N VAL A 131 -3.80 18.18 13.10
CA VAL A 131 -4.65 18.92 14.05
C VAL A 131 -4.00 20.24 14.43
N ALA A 132 -2.68 20.27 14.67
CA ALA A 132 -1.94 21.50 14.92
C ALA A 132 -2.00 22.47 13.73
N THR A 133 -1.85 21.97 12.50
CA THR A 133 -1.96 22.78 11.29
C THR A 133 -3.38 23.33 11.12
N ALA A 134 -4.40 22.51 11.33
CA ALA A 134 -5.80 22.92 11.28
C ALA A 134 -6.11 23.98 12.35
N TRP A 135 -5.57 23.83 13.56
CA TRP A 135 -5.73 24.79 14.65
C TRP A 135 -5.11 26.16 14.32
N ILE A 136 -3.87 26.16 13.84
CA ILE A 136 -3.16 27.40 13.44
C ILE A 136 -3.92 28.10 12.31
N MET A 137 -4.43 27.34 11.34
CA MET A 137 -5.23 27.89 10.25
C MET A 137 -6.60 28.39 10.73
N ALA A 138 -7.26 27.70 11.66
CA ALA A 138 -8.55 28.12 12.21
C ALA A 138 -8.44 29.42 13.02
N ALA A 139 -7.37 29.57 13.82
CA ALA A 139 -7.13 30.76 14.62
C ALA A 139 -6.95 32.04 13.78
N HIS A 140 -6.39 31.92 12.56
CA HIS A 140 -6.17 33.05 11.66
C HIS A 140 -7.26 33.26 10.62
N LEU A 141 -7.79 32.20 10.00
CA LEU A 141 -8.84 32.32 8.98
C LEU A 141 -10.25 32.47 9.57
N GLY A 142 -10.46 32.14 10.85
CA GLY A 142 -11.76 32.27 11.52
C GLY A 142 -12.05 33.66 12.08
N THR A 143 -11.02 34.49 12.29
CA THR A 143 -11.15 35.82 12.93
C THR A 143 -11.04 36.98 11.94
N HIS A 144 -10.35 36.79 10.81
CA HIS A 144 -10.24 37.77 9.75
C HIS A 144 -10.87 37.22 8.47
N GLU A 145 -12.02 37.76 8.08
CA GLU A 145 -12.57 37.50 6.75
C GLU A 145 -11.53 37.91 5.69
N ALA A 146 -11.09 36.91 4.94
CA ALA A 146 -10.49 36.99 3.61
C ALA A 146 -9.33 37.99 3.40
N ILE A 147 -8.13 37.44 3.12
CA ILE A 147 -7.06 38.09 2.33
C ILE A 147 -6.16 39.07 3.12
N ALA A 148 -6.07 38.96 4.44
CA ALA A 148 -4.91 39.54 5.13
C ALA A 148 -3.68 38.65 4.86
N ALA A 149 -2.64 39.21 4.24
CA ALA A 149 -1.38 38.50 3.98
C ALA A 149 -0.88 37.85 5.28
N MET A 150 -0.76 36.52 5.29
CA MET A 150 -0.34 35.77 6.48
C MET A 150 1.03 36.30 6.95
N PRO A 151 1.20 36.67 8.24
CA PRO A 151 2.50 37.14 8.72
C PRO A 151 3.55 36.05 8.54
N HIS A 152 4.77 36.43 8.17
CA HIS A 152 5.85 35.51 7.82
C HIS A 152 6.11 34.42 8.88
N ASN A 153 5.97 34.76 10.16
CA ASN A 153 6.17 33.82 11.28
C ASN A 153 5.14 32.68 11.28
N TYR A 154 3.88 32.98 10.96
CA TYR A 154 2.81 31.97 10.91
C TYR A 154 2.90 31.10 9.65
N ALA A 155 3.24 31.70 8.51
CA ALA A 155 3.48 30.95 7.27
C ALA A 155 4.64 29.96 7.43
N THR A 156 5.72 30.38 8.09
CA THR A 156 6.86 29.52 8.41
C THR A 156 6.43 28.37 9.33
N GLY A 157 5.63 28.65 10.37
CA GLY A 157 5.13 27.62 11.28
C GLY A 157 4.28 26.55 10.58
N VAL A 158 3.33 26.97 9.73
CA VAL A 158 2.49 26.04 8.94
C VAL A 158 3.34 25.21 7.98
N LEU A 159 4.33 25.83 7.31
CA LEU A 159 5.23 25.13 6.41
C LEU A 159 6.06 24.06 7.13
N VAL A 160 6.64 24.39 8.28
CA VAL A 160 7.43 23.43 9.08
C VAL A 160 6.55 22.25 9.52
N MET A 161 5.33 22.52 9.98
CA MET A 161 4.39 21.45 10.38
C MET A 161 3.98 20.57 9.20
N LEU A 162 3.74 21.16 8.03
CA LEU A 162 3.41 20.41 6.82
C LEU A 162 4.57 19.53 6.36
N LEU A 163 5.81 20.03 6.41
CA LEU A 163 7.00 19.23 6.10
C LEU A 163 7.19 18.07 7.08
N LEU A 164 6.95 18.30 8.37
CA LEU A 164 6.98 17.26 9.39
C LEU A 164 5.91 16.19 9.14
N CYS A 165 4.67 16.59 8.79
CA CYS A 165 3.62 15.66 8.37
C CYS A 165 4.07 14.78 7.20
N THR A 166 4.62 15.40 6.14
CA THR A 166 5.06 14.68 4.94
C THR A 166 6.19 13.70 5.27
N PHE A 167 7.15 14.10 6.11
CA PHE A 167 8.22 13.21 6.54
C PHE A 167 7.69 12.01 7.34
N SER A 168 6.77 12.23 8.30
CA SER A 168 6.14 11.14 9.05
C SER A 168 5.37 10.18 8.13
N PHE A 169 4.67 10.72 7.12
CA PHE A 169 3.99 9.90 6.12
C PHE A 169 4.99 9.04 5.32
N SER A 170 6.05 9.65 4.79
CA SER A 170 7.04 8.94 3.99
C SER A 170 7.82 7.90 4.78
N ALA A 171 8.20 8.19 6.02
CA ALA A 171 9.01 7.29 6.83
C ALA A 171 8.25 6.04 7.30
N SER A 172 6.95 6.17 7.58
CA SER A 172 6.16 5.05 8.12
C SER A 172 5.24 4.41 7.07
N TRP A 173 4.49 5.20 6.31
CA TRP A 173 3.29 4.73 5.59
C TRP A 173 3.62 4.24 4.19
N ALA A 174 4.55 4.92 3.51
CA ALA A 174 4.94 4.58 2.15
C ALA A 174 5.51 3.15 2.03
N PRO A 175 6.55 2.72 2.78
CA PRO A 175 7.12 1.39 2.59
C PRO A 175 6.20 0.27 3.08
N VAL A 176 5.45 0.50 4.16
CA VAL A 176 4.68 -0.57 4.80
C VAL A 176 3.44 -0.95 3.98
N ARG A 177 2.81 -0.01 3.27
CA ARG A 177 1.68 -0.31 2.36
C ARG A 177 2.05 -1.37 1.32
N TRP A 178 3.22 -1.19 0.70
CA TRP A 178 3.68 -2.10 -0.36
C TRP A 178 4.06 -3.46 0.21
N ALA A 179 4.72 -3.48 1.38
CA ALA A 179 5.07 -4.72 2.06
C ALA A 179 3.82 -5.53 2.44
N VAL A 180 2.87 -4.90 3.13
CA VAL A 180 1.72 -5.58 3.74
C VAL A 180 0.76 -6.14 2.70
N THR A 181 0.45 -5.36 1.66
CA THR A 181 -0.37 -5.89 0.57
C THR A 181 0.30 -7.11 -0.06
N SER A 182 1.64 -7.17 -0.09
CA SER A 182 2.38 -8.30 -0.69
C SER A 182 2.45 -9.52 0.23
N GLU A 183 2.34 -9.29 1.54
CA GLU A 183 2.36 -10.32 2.57
C GLU A 183 1.00 -11.02 2.76
N ILE A 184 -0.10 -10.31 2.55
CA ILE A 184 -1.45 -10.83 2.83
C ILE A 184 -1.90 -11.88 1.83
N TYR A 185 -1.54 -11.73 0.55
CA TYR A 185 -2.01 -12.64 -0.48
C TYR A 185 -1.15 -13.92 -0.55
N PRO A 186 -1.80 -15.11 -0.56
CA PRO A 186 -1.08 -16.36 -0.77
C PRO A 186 -0.47 -16.39 -2.18
N VAL A 187 0.63 -17.12 -2.34
CA VAL A 187 1.49 -17.13 -3.54
C VAL A 187 0.70 -17.31 -4.84
N GLU A 188 -0.34 -18.15 -4.82
CA GLU A 188 -1.19 -18.53 -5.97
C GLU A 188 -1.99 -17.38 -6.59
N VAL A 189 -2.43 -16.41 -5.77
CA VAL A 189 -3.25 -15.26 -6.19
C VAL A 189 -2.57 -13.93 -5.88
N ARG A 190 -1.29 -13.96 -5.51
CA ARG A 190 -0.54 -12.78 -5.06
C ARG A 190 -0.48 -11.70 -6.13
N SER A 191 -0.11 -12.04 -7.36
CA SER A 191 -0.01 -11.08 -8.47
C SER A 191 -1.37 -10.46 -8.82
N ALA A 192 -2.44 -11.26 -8.86
CA ALA A 192 -3.79 -10.78 -9.12
C ALA A 192 -4.34 -9.90 -7.99
N GLY A 193 -4.12 -10.30 -6.74
CA GLY A 193 -4.49 -9.52 -5.55
C GLY A 193 -3.76 -8.17 -5.50
N GLN A 194 -2.45 -8.19 -5.76
CA GLN A 194 -1.63 -6.99 -5.88
C GLN A 194 -2.13 -6.02 -6.95
N ALA A 195 -2.36 -6.52 -8.17
CA ALA A 195 -2.84 -5.70 -9.27
C ALA A 195 -4.18 -5.02 -8.91
N MET A 196 -5.08 -5.74 -8.24
CA MET A 196 -6.38 -5.21 -7.82
C MET A 196 -6.24 -4.17 -6.70
N SER A 197 -5.41 -4.41 -5.67
CA SER A 197 -5.14 -3.41 -4.62
C SER A 197 -4.55 -2.12 -5.19
N ILE A 198 -3.62 -2.23 -6.14
CA ILE A 198 -3.03 -1.08 -6.84
C ILE A 198 -4.07 -0.35 -7.67
N SER A 199 -4.94 -1.09 -8.35
CA SER A 199 -6.00 -0.48 -9.17
C SER A 199 -6.99 0.32 -8.30
N ILE A 200 -7.41 -0.24 -7.16
CA ILE A 200 -8.26 0.45 -6.20
C ILE A 200 -7.54 1.71 -5.67
N TRP A 201 -6.23 1.63 -5.45
CA TRP A 201 -5.42 2.74 -4.95
C TRP A 201 -5.38 3.90 -5.90
N LEU A 202 -5.06 3.62 -7.15
CA LEU A 202 -5.00 4.64 -8.18
C LEU A 202 -6.37 5.30 -8.38
N CYS A 203 -7.47 4.54 -8.32
CA CYS A 203 -8.83 5.09 -8.39
C CYS A 203 -9.15 6.01 -7.21
N LEU A 204 -8.79 5.62 -5.99
CA LEU A 204 -9.02 6.42 -4.79
C LEU A 204 -8.15 7.68 -4.78
N THR A 205 -6.86 7.56 -5.10
CA THR A 205 -5.95 8.71 -5.25
C THR A 205 -6.43 9.66 -6.34
N PHE A 206 -6.91 9.15 -7.48
CA PHE A 206 -7.51 9.99 -8.52
C PHE A 206 -8.72 10.75 -7.98
N THR A 207 -9.64 10.06 -7.30
CA THR A 207 -10.84 10.66 -6.72
C THR A 207 -10.48 11.74 -5.69
N GLU A 208 -9.52 11.46 -4.81
CA GLU A 208 -9.01 12.40 -3.82
C GLU A 208 -8.45 13.65 -4.49
N LEU A 209 -7.60 13.51 -5.52
CA LEU A 209 -7.02 14.64 -6.24
C LEU A 209 -8.08 15.54 -6.90
N GLN A 210 -9.13 14.95 -7.47
CA GLN A 210 -10.21 15.72 -8.08
C GLN A 210 -11.05 16.47 -7.05
N VAL A 211 -11.30 15.85 -5.89
CA VAL A 211 -12.19 16.39 -4.86
C VAL A 211 -11.46 17.35 -3.91
N PHE A 212 -10.16 17.18 -3.71
CA PHE A 212 -9.36 17.94 -2.74
C PHE A 212 -9.39 19.45 -2.98
N ILE A 213 -9.21 19.89 -4.23
CA ILE A 213 -9.26 21.32 -4.58
C ILE A 213 -10.65 21.90 -4.30
N LYS A 214 -11.71 21.13 -4.54
CA LYS A 214 -13.09 21.55 -4.25
C LYS A 214 -13.37 21.63 -2.75
N MET A 215 -12.85 20.70 -1.94
CA MET A 215 -12.96 20.74 -0.48
C MET A 215 -12.18 21.91 0.14
N LEU A 216 -11.04 22.30 -0.44
CA LEU A 216 -10.29 23.47 0.02
C LEU A 216 -11.11 24.77 -0.12
N CYS A 217 -11.88 24.91 -1.20
CA CYS A 217 -12.72 26.09 -1.44
C CYS A 217 -13.93 26.17 -0.50
N THR A 218 -14.52 25.04 -0.08
CA THR A 218 -15.73 25.01 0.74
C THR A 218 -15.45 24.88 2.23
N MET A 219 -14.55 23.98 2.61
CA MET A 219 -14.26 23.62 4.00
C MET A 219 -12.97 24.22 4.54
N LYS A 220 -12.17 24.97 3.75
CA LYS A 220 -10.92 25.63 4.18
C LYS A 220 -10.05 24.71 5.06
N TYR A 221 -9.91 25.01 6.35
CA TYR A 221 -9.13 24.22 7.32
C TYR A 221 -9.79 22.91 7.74
N GLY A 222 -11.11 22.77 7.53
CA GLY A 222 -11.90 21.57 7.82
C GLY A 222 -11.48 20.35 6.99
N VAL A 223 -10.82 20.55 5.84
CA VAL A 223 -10.27 19.43 5.05
C VAL A 223 -9.20 18.65 5.81
N LEU A 224 -8.39 19.33 6.62
CA LEU A 224 -7.32 18.71 7.41
C LEU A 224 -7.90 17.87 8.55
N LEU A 225 -9.00 18.34 9.17
CA LEU A 225 -9.72 17.59 10.21
C LEU A 225 -10.48 16.40 9.63
N PHE A 226 -11.05 16.55 8.43
CA PHE A 226 -11.68 15.45 7.71
C PHE A 226 -10.68 14.32 7.43
N HIS A 227 -9.48 14.67 6.94
CA HIS A 227 -8.43 13.69 6.67
C HIS A 227 -7.88 13.06 7.97
N ALA A 228 -7.72 13.83 9.06
CA ALA A 228 -7.39 13.29 10.38
C ALA A 228 -8.46 12.32 10.92
N GLY A 229 -9.75 12.59 10.68
CA GLY A 229 -10.84 11.68 11.04
C GLY A 229 -10.86 10.40 10.21
N TRP A 230 -10.53 10.50 8.91
CA TRP A 230 -10.36 9.35 8.03
C TRP A 230 -9.21 8.45 8.48
N LEU A 231 -8.07 9.06 8.83
CA LEU A 231 -6.91 8.41 9.47
C LEU A 231 -7.28 7.65 10.73
N LEU A 232 -8.01 8.29 11.63
CA LEU A 232 -8.44 7.67 12.88
C LEU A 232 -9.38 6.48 12.62
N THR A 233 -10.32 6.62 11.69
CA THR A 233 -11.29 5.56 11.36
C THR A 233 -10.58 4.35 10.76
N GLY A 234 -9.65 4.57 9.84
CA GLY A 234 -8.78 3.52 9.34
C GLY A 234 -7.97 2.87 10.47
N THR A 235 -7.49 3.66 11.44
CA THR A 235 -6.59 3.18 12.51
C THR A 235 -7.30 2.16 13.36
N ILE A 236 -8.52 2.49 13.75
CA ILE A 236 -9.37 1.64 14.57
C ILE A 236 -9.74 0.36 13.81
N PHE A 237 -10.10 0.46 12.53
CA PHE A 237 -10.45 -0.70 11.71
C PHE A 237 -9.29 -1.69 11.64
N VAL A 238 -8.09 -1.24 11.29
CA VAL A 238 -6.93 -2.13 11.14
C VAL A 238 -6.48 -2.70 12.48
N ALA A 239 -6.46 -1.91 13.56
CA ALA A 239 -6.08 -2.40 14.88
C ALA A 239 -6.98 -3.55 15.38
N VAL A 240 -8.22 -3.62 14.91
CA VAL A 240 -9.20 -4.64 15.28
C VAL A 240 -9.20 -5.84 14.32
N PHE A 241 -9.02 -5.59 13.02
CA PHE A 241 -9.23 -6.60 11.98
C PHE A 241 -7.96 -7.20 11.38
N LEU A 242 -6.81 -6.54 11.50
CA LEU A 242 -5.56 -6.99 10.89
C LEU A 242 -4.66 -7.70 11.91
N PRO A 243 -4.35 -8.99 11.72
CA PRO A 243 -3.36 -9.68 12.54
C PRO A 243 -1.95 -9.13 12.28
N GLU A 244 -1.09 -9.21 13.29
CA GLU A 244 0.34 -8.89 13.16
C GLU A 244 1.00 -9.83 12.12
N THR A 245 1.51 -9.27 11.02
CA THR A 245 2.16 -10.03 9.94
C THR A 245 3.69 -10.10 10.10
N LYS A 246 4.27 -9.34 11.04
CA LYS A 246 5.72 -9.20 11.18
C LYS A 246 6.39 -10.53 11.54
N GLY A 247 7.34 -10.94 10.70
CA GLY A 247 8.20 -12.11 10.93
C GLY A 247 7.54 -13.46 10.63
N VAL A 248 6.36 -13.45 9.99
CA VAL A 248 5.65 -14.66 9.59
C VAL A 248 6.05 -15.05 8.15
N PRO A 249 6.52 -16.28 7.89
CA PRO A 249 6.76 -16.75 6.53
C PRO A 249 5.48 -16.69 5.70
N LEU A 250 5.61 -16.32 4.43
CA LEU A 250 4.47 -16.11 3.52
C LEU A 250 3.65 -17.39 3.29
N GLU A 251 4.31 -18.54 3.44
CA GLU A 251 3.77 -19.88 3.25
C GLU A 251 2.80 -20.26 4.38
N VAL A 252 3.02 -19.72 5.59
CA VAL A 252 2.18 -19.99 6.77
C VAL A 252 1.17 -18.88 7.06
N MET A 253 1.11 -17.83 6.24
CA MET A 253 0.15 -16.72 6.39
C MET A 253 -1.30 -17.21 6.51
N ARG A 254 -1.64 -18.31 5.80
CA ARG A 254 -2.95 -18.97 5.88
C ARG A 254 -3.34 -19.37 7.31
N LEU A 255 -2.38 -19.84 8.11
CA LEU A 255 -2.61 -20.28 9.49
C LEU A 255 -2.89 -19.11 10.43
N VAL A 256 -2.20 -17.98 10.23
CA VAL A 256 -2.43 -16.75 11.00
C VAL A 256 -3.86 -16.25 10.80
N TRP A 257 -4.34 -16.25 9.55
CA TRP A 257 -5.71 -15.87 9.24
C TRP A 257 -6.73 -16.79 9.87
N ILE A 258 -6.55 -18.12 9.83
CA ILE A 258 -7.49 -19.08 10.45
C ILE A 258 -7.57 -18.88 11.97
N ARG A 259 -6.44 -18.55 12.61
CA ARG A 259 -6.37 -18.29 14.05
C ARG A 259 -6.97 -16.94 14.44
N HIS A 260 -7.04 -15.98 13.51
CA HIS A 260 -7.59 -14.66 13.78
C HIS A 260 -9.11 -14.71 14.00
N TRP A 261 -9.58 -13.99 15.01
CA TRP A 261 -10.96 -14.07 15.51
C TRP A 261 -12.01 -13.79 14.41
N SER A 262 -11.74 -12.84 13.50
CA SER A 262 -12.67 -12.46 12.43
C SER A 262 -12.93 -13.58 11.40
N VAL A 263 -11.94 -14.44 11.14
CA VAL A 263 -12.04 -15.57 10.22
C VAL A 263 -12.37 -16.87 10.96
N SER A 264 -11.92 -17.00 12.21
CA SER A 264 -12.24 -18.12 13.09
C SER A 264 -13.75 -18.24 13.32
N VAL A 265 -14.45 -17.13 13.59
CA VAL A 265 -15.91 -17.10 13.74
C VAL A 265 -16.63 -17.61 12.48
N GLN A 266 -16.16 -17.23 11.28
CA GLN A 266 -16.75 -17.69 10.02
C GLN A 266 -16.43 -19.15 9.71
N THR A 267 -15.26 -19.63 10.12
CA THR A 267 -14.84 -21.03 9.96
C THR A 267 -15.63 -21.94 10.89
N ILE A 268 -15.81 -21.53 12.15
CA ILE A 268 -16.64 -22.23 13.13
C ILE A 268 -18.10 -22.24 12.67
N ALA A 269 -18.65 -21.11 12.19
CA ALA A 269 -20.01 -21.06 11.66
C ALA A 269 -20.21 -22.02 10.47
N ARG A 270 -19.24 -22.14 9.55
CA ARG A 270 -19.29 -23.12 8.46
C ARG A 270 -19.19 -24.56 8.94
N LEU A 271 -18.33 -24.86 9.92
CA LEU A 271 -18.21 -26.20 10.48
C LEU A 271 -19.50 -26.62 11.21
N ILE A 272 -20.16 -25.69 11.89
CA ILE A 272 -21.49 -25.90 12.47
C ILE A 272 -22.53 -26.15 11.36
N GLU A 273 -22.55 -25.34 10.29
CA GLU A 273 -23.46 -25.53 9.14
C GLU A 273 -23.27 -26.88 8.41
N VAL A 274 -22.03 -27.35 8.30
CA VAL A 274 -21.70 -28.65 7.70
C VAL A 274 -22.05 -29.79 8.65
N GLY A 275 -21.73 -29.67 9.94
CA GLY A 275 -22.11 -30.65 10.95
C GLY A 275 -23.63 -30.81 11.07
N THR A 276 -24.38 -29.71 10.94
CA THR A 276 -25.86 -29.73 10.96
C THR A 276 -26.43 -30.41 9.71
N ARG A 277 -25.75 -30.32 8.56
CA ARG A 277 -26.12 -31.01 7.31
C ARG A 277 -25.83 -32.51 7.29
N TYR A 278 -24.93 -32.99 8.15
CA TYR A 278 -24.64 -34.43 8.31
C TYR A 278 -25.54 -35.10 9.36
N LEU A 279 -26.27 -34.33 10.15
CA LEU A 279 -27.21 -34.79 11.17
C LEU A 279 -28.67 -34.84 10.68
N GLN A 280 -28.93 -34.48 9.42
CA GLN A 280 -30.20 -34.69 8.70
C GLN A 280 -30.02 -35.76 7.63
#